data_AF-A0A246A9D0-F1
#
_entry.id   AF-A0A246A9D0-F1
#
_cell.length_a   1.000
_cell.length_b   1.000
_cell.length_c   1.000
_cell.angle_alpha   90.00
_cell.angle_beta   90.00
_cell.angle_gamma   90.00
#
_symmetry.space_group_name_H-M   'P 1'
#
loop_
_entity.id
_entity.type
_entity.pdbx_description
1 polymer ?
#
loop_
_entity_poly.entity_id
_entity_poly.type
_entity_poly.pdbx_seq_one_letter_code
_entity_poly.pdbx_strand_id
1 'polypeptide(L)'
;MLPINYFAGPEAYNSDFFNSTAEASFAVSTPYLVAQGNISIPDVTVSGETVSFNNIAFTVLTNYINPGPNSSGENYYTETPAAFEPVWPKPLYPDAVFTPVTGAGGGTFTGTLDCVGFGCRVITAVGSNDPQNNAYSLLHQQVDFDAIHFAAPGIVPTALEIAIAFPVLLPGRWSYVAGCISASTIQEAENEESQKLNQPLKTYTGESQSGLSTAQAGDIVSFGYTAGHSNGHFMVLTAVPERVPLDEVLNPESFVKQVYRISVYDSTDAGGSLHFNDSRRNSNPQSCGIGYGELLLLANEQDQPVGFVFGPEERPHYVTGLSQLADELVVAAITVARFQ
;
A
#
# COMPACT_ATOMS: atom_id res chain seq x y z
N MET A 1 -13.70 -19.58 19.00
CA MET A 1 -12.71 -19.08 18.03
C MET A 1 -11.77 -18.17 18.80
N LEU A 2 -10.47 -18.46 18.78
CA LEU A 2 -9.46 -17.67 19.49
C LEU A 2 -9.33 -16.29 18.83
N PRO A 3 -9.23 -15.19 19.60
CA PRO A 3 -8.92 -13.88 19.04
C PRO A 3 -7.51 -13.94 18.50
N ILE A 4 -7.35 -13.61 17.22
CA ILE A 4 -6.03 -13.56 16.61
C ILE A 4 -5.49 -12.14 16.76
N ASN A 5 -4.34 -12.02 17.43
CA ASN A 5 -3.64 -10.75 17.69
C ASN A 5 -2.76 -10.42 16.48
N TYR A 6 -3.16 -9.50 15.61
CA TYR A 6 -2.29 -8.97 14.54
C TYR A 6 -2.23 -7.45 14.54
N PHE A 7 -1.37 -6.93 15.39
CA PHE A 7 -0.53 -5.73 15.28
C PHE A 7 0.05 -5.66 16.70
N ALA A 8 1.37 -5.64 16.84
CA ALA A 8 1.90 -5.10 18.08
C ALA A 8 1.34 -3.66 18.24
N GLY A 9 1.13 -3.15 19.45
CA GLY A 9 0.55 -1.80 19.60
C GLY A 9 1.35 -0.76 18.80
N PRO A 10 0.81 0.41 18.47
CA PRO A 10 1.52 1.43 17.67
C PRO A 10 2.97 1.70 18.16
N GLU A 11 3.20 1.58 19.47
CA GLU A 11 4.49 1.69 20.16
C GLU A 11 5.52 0.62 19.80
N ALA A 12 5.10 -0.52 19.26
CA ALA A 12 6.00 -1.58 18.84
C ALA A 12 6.61 -1.27 17.47
N TYR A 13 5.86 -0.60 16.59
CA TYR A 13 6.35 -0.27 15.24
C TYR A 13 7.24 0.97 15.21
N ASN A 14 7.05 1.90 16.16
CA ASN A 14 7.74 3.19 16.15
C ASN A 14 7.99 3.69 17.57
N SER A 15 9.17 4.26 17.82
CA SER A 15 9.43 5.00 19.05
C SER A 15 8.97 6.46 18.98
N ASP A 16 8.85 7.01 17.76
CA ASP A 16 8.33 8.36 17.46
C ASP A 16 7.38 8.29 16.26
N PHE A 17 6.34 9.13 16.23
CA PHE A 17 5.32 9.13 15.18
C PHE A 17 5.53 10.26 14.18
N PHE A 18 5.17 10.02 12.92
CA PHE A 18 5.23 11.01 11.84
C PHE A 18 3.96 11.88 11.83
N ASN A 19 4.12 13.12 11.37
CA ASN A 19 3.00 14.06 11.30
C ASN A 19 2.12 13.83 10.08
N SER A 20 2.64 13.17 9.04
CA SER A 20 1.92 12.91 7.79
C SER A 20 2.23 11.54 7.21
N THR A 21 1.32 11.04 6.38
CA THR A 21 1.51 9.83 5.57
C THR A 21 2.66 9.98 4.57
N ALA A 22 2.96 11.18 4.10
CA ALA A 22 4.12 11.45 3.23
C ALA A 22 5.45 11.19 3.97
N GLU A 23 5.60 11.74 5.18
CA GLU A 23 6.80 11.51 6.01
C GLU A 23 6.93 10.03 6.40
N ALA A 24 5.84 9.41 6.85
CA ALA A 24 5.83 8.00 7.21
C ALA A 24 6.17 7.08 6.03
N SER A 25 5.57 7.32 4.85
CA SER A 25 5.85 6.51 3.66
C SER A 25 7.29 6.64 3.19
N PHE A 26 7.89 7.83 3.25
CA PHE A 26 9.32 8.00 3.01
C PHE A 26 10.15 7.20 4.01
N ALA A 27 9.87 7.31 5.32
CA ALA A 27 10.63 6.62 6.35
C ALA A 27 10.51 5.09 6.29
N VAL A 28 9.31 4.55 6.08
CA VAL A 28 9.07 3.10 5.88
C VAL A 28 9.79 2.59 4.63
N SER A 29 9.81 3.39 3.55
CA SER A 29 10.43 3.00 2.26
C SER A 29 11.95 3.17 2.25
N THR A 30 12.50 4.04 3.10
CA THR A 30 13.92 4.42 3.08
C THR A 30 14.90 3.24 3.11
N PRO A 31 14.72 2.14 3.86
CA PRO A 31 15.75 1.10 3.85
C PRO A 31 15.81 0.38 2.50
N TYR A 32 14.66 0.22 1.85
CA TYR A 32 14.56 -0.37 0.51
C TYR A 32 15.13 0.57 -0.55
N LEU A 33 14.85 1.88 -0.45
CA LEU A 33 15.41 2.89 -1.35
C LEU A 33 16.93 3.02 -1.22
N VAL A 34 17.48 2.89 -0.01
CA VAL A 34 18.93 2.84 0.24
C VAL A 34 19.52 1.60 -0.43
N ALA A 35 18.93 0.42 -0.21
CA ALA A 35 19.38 -0.84 -0.82
C ALA A 35 19.34 -0.80 -2.36
N GLN A 36 18.39 -0.07 -2.94
CA GLN A 36 18.29 0.17 -4.39
C GLN A 36 19.26 1.23 -4.91
N GLY A 37 19.93 2.00 -4.03
CA GLY A 37 20.79 3.12 -4.41
C GLY A 37 20.02 4.38 -4.85
N ASN A 38 18.72 4.44 -4.58
CA ASN A 38 17.86 5.59 -4.90
C ASN A 38 18.05 6.76 -3.94
N ILE A 39 18.46 6.48 -2.69
CA ILE A 39 18.78 7.49 -1.69
C ILE A 39 20.08 7.12 -0.96
N SER A 40 20.76 8.13 -0.42
CA SER A 40 21.98 7.96 0.37
C SER A 40 21.76 8.43 1.81
N ILE A 41 22.19 7.63 2.78
CA ILE A 41 22.32 8.04 4.18
C ILE A 41 23.80 8.34 4.44
N PRO A 42 24.15 9.45 5.13
CA PRO A 42 25.52 9.73 5.51
C PRO A 42 26.19 8.52 6.19
N ASP A 43 27.44 8.25 5.81
CA ASP A 43 28.26 7.14 6.34
C ASP A 43 27.73 5.72 6.05
N VAL A 44 26.62 5.59 5.32
CA VAL A 44 26.11 4.31 4.80
C VAL A 44 26.56 4.13 3.35
N THR A 45 27.13 2.96 3.05
CA THR A 45 27.55 2.57 1.70
C THR A 45 26.81 1.31 1.28
N VAL A 46 26.35 1.28 0.03
CA VAL A 46 25.60 0.14 -0.51
C VAL A 46 26.32 -0.43 -1.72
N SER A 47 26.53 -1.75 -1.73
CA SER A 47 27.15 -2.49 -2.83
C SER A 47 26.46 -3.84 -3.00
N GLY A 48 25.60 -3.95 -4.01
CA GLY A 48 24.74 -5.12 -4.17
C GLY A 48 23.76 -5.22 -2.99
N GLU A 49 23.68 -6.40 -2.36
CA GLU A 49 22.87 -6.61 -1.15
C GLU A 49 23.58 -6.14 0.13
N THR A 50 24.82 -5.66 0.05
CA THR A 50 25.58 -5.27 1.24
C THR A 50 25.38 -3.80 1.58
N VAL A 51 24.87 -3.52 2.78
CA VAL A 51 24.81 -2.21 3.44
C VAL A 51 25.91 -2.12 4.48
N SER A 52 26.82 -1.15 4.36
CA SER A 52 27.93 -0.97 5.31
C SER A 52 27.90 0.39 5.99
N PHE A 53 28.17 0.41 7.29
CA PHE A 53 28.23 1.61 8.13
C PHE A 53 29.33 1.44 9.19
N ASN A 54 30.20 2.44 9.37
CA ASN A 54 31.30 2.41 10.36
C ASN A 54 32.15 1.11 10.34
N ASN A 55 32.49 0.63 9.14
CA ASN A 55 33.22 -0.64 8.89
C ASN A 55 32.48 -1.93 9.29
N ILE A 56 31.19 -1.86 9.61
CA ILE A 56 30.32 -3.02 9.79
C ILE A 56 29.55 -3.21 8.47
N ALA A 57 29.61 -4.40 7.89
CA ALA A 57 28.89 -4.75 6.68
C ALA A 57 27.74 -5.70 7.03
N PHE A 58 26.56 -5.41 6.51
CA PHE A 58 25.36 -6.20 6.63
C PHE A 58 24.88 -6.62 5.25
N THR A 59 24.43 -7.85 5.09
CA THR A 59 23.72 -8.28 3.88
C THR A 59 22.23 -8.11 4.10
N VAL A 60 21.57 -7.31 3.26
CA VAL A 60 20.13 -7.10 3.26
C VAL A 60 19.55 -7.82 2.05
N LEU A 61 18.89 -8.94 2.32
CA LEU A 61 18.04 -9.64 1.37
C LEU A 61 16.65 -9.03 1.43
N THR A 62 15.91 -9.04 0.33
CA THR A 62 14.52 -8.59 0.34
C THR A 62 13.63 -9.66 -0.29
N ASN A 63 12.56 -10.03 0.44
CA ASN A 63 11.61 -11.08 0.07
C ASN A 63 10.18 -10.49 0.04
N TYR A 64 9.50 -10.66 -1.09
CA TYR A 64 8.08 -10.41 -1.20
C TYR A 64 7.34 -11.56 -0.53
N ILE A 65 6.46 -11.25 0.40
CA ILE A 65 5.52 -12.22 0.96
C ILE A 65 4.15 -11.59 0.88
N ASN A 66 3.33 -12.08 -0.06
CA ASN A 66 1.89 -11.91 0.03
C ASN A 66 1.39 -12.89 1.10
N PRO A 67 0.90 -12.42 2.25
CA PRO A 67 0.34 -13.32 3.25
C PRO A 67 -0.82 -14.07 2.62
N GLY A 68 -0.74 -15.39 2.54
CA GLY A 68 -1.92 -16.16 2.19
C GLY A 68 -3.01 -15.93 3.25
N PRO A 69 -4.30 -16.07 2.91
CA PRO A 69 -5.31 -16.27 3.93
C PRO A 69 -4.84 -17.46 4.79
N ASN A 70 -4.61 -17.21 6.09
CA ASN A 70 -4.02 -18.12 7.09
C ASN A 70 -2.49 -18.09 7.32
N SER A 71 -1.70 -17.19 6.73
CA SER A 71 -0.33 -16.98 7.21
C SER A 71 -0.35 -16.25 8.55
N SER A 72 0.47 -16.67 9.52
CA SER A 72 0.59 -15.95 10.78
C SER A 72 1.10 -14.51 10.50
N GLY A 73 0.39 -13.51 11.02
CA GLY A 73 0.81 -12.10 10.99
C GLY A 73 2.11 -11.81 11.76
N GLU A 74 2.74 -12.83 12.36
CA GLU A 74 4.14 -12.79 12.81
C GLU A 74 5.11 -12.43 11.68
N ASN A 75 4.72 -12.60 10.40
CA ASN A 75 5.52 -12.19 9.25
C ASN A 75 5.52 -10.67 8.99
N TYR A 76 4.68 -9.90 9.70
CA TYR A 76 4.51 -8.45 9.45
C TYR A 76 5.21 -7.53 10.43
N TYR A 77 5.76 -8.09 11.50
CA TYR A 77 6.53 -7.36 12.51
C TYR A 77 7.73 -8.18 12.98
N THR A 78 8.90 -7.55 12.99
CA THR A 78 10.12 -8.05 13.61
C THR A 78 10.86 -6.82 14.10
N GLU A 79 11.25 -6.81 15.37
CA GLU A 79 12.03 -5.70 15.93
C GLU A 79 13.33 -5.51 15.14
N THR A 80 13.70 -4.26 14.88
CA THR A 80 15.02 -3.95 14.31
C THR A 80 16.08 -4.52 15.25
N PRO A 81 16.97 -5.41 14.76
CA PRO A 81 18.02 -5.97 15.60
C PRO A 81 18.94 -4.85 16.12
N ALA A 82 19.29 -4.87 17.41
CA ALA A 82 20.10 -3.82 18.05
C ALA A 82 21.43 -3.50 17.33
N ALA A 83 22.01 -4.49 16.63
CA ALA A 83 23.22 -4.30 15.82
C ALA A 83 23.00 -3.42 14.57
N PHE A 84 21.76 -3.28 14.11
CA PHE A 84 21.35 -2.52 12.93
C PHE A 84 20.82 -1.12 13.28
N GLU A 85 20.44 -0.87 14.53
CA GLU A 85 19.96 0.45 15.00
C GLU A 85 20.89 1.64 14.71
N PRO A 86 22.24 1.52 14.68
CA PRO A 86 23.10 2.64 14.29
C PRO A 86 22.94 3.05 12.81
N VAL A 87 22.52 2.12 11.95
CA VAL A 87 22.18 2.37 10.54
C VAL A 87 20.72 2.81 10.41
N TRP A 88 19.88 2.25 11.29
CA TRP A 88 18.43 2.37 11.26
C TRP A 88 17.85 2.78 12.62
N PRO A 89 18.06 4.03 13.07
CA PRO A 89 17.62 4.46 14.38
C PRO A 89 16.10 4.60 14.44
N LYS A 90 15.46 3.90 15.39
CA LYS A 90 13.99 3.90 15.60
C LYS A 90 13.30 5.28 15.65
N PRO A 91 13.94 6.36 16.16
CA PRO A 91 13.34 7.71 16.13
C PRO A 91 13.17 8.30 14.73
N LEU A 92 13.97 7.86 13.75
CA LEU A 92 13.94 8.37 12.37
C LEU A 92 13.22 7.42 11.43
N TYR A 93 13.15 6.15 11.80
CA TYR A 93 12.62 5.12 10.95
C TYR A 93 11.81 4.09 11.74
N PRO A 94 10.63 3.68 11.25
CA PRO A 94 9.89 2.57 11.80
C PRO A 94 10.73 1.30 11.87
N ASP A 95 10.37 0.40 12.79
CA ASP A 95 10.87 -0.97 12.77
C ASP A 95 10.50 -1.60 11.42
N ALA A 96 11.51 -1.80 10.59
CA ALA A 96 11.40 -2.52 9.34
C ALA A 96 11.47 -4.02 9.64
N VAL A 97 10.66 -4.85 8.95
CA VAL A 97 10.74 -6.31 9.13
C VAL A 97 12.03 -6.81 8.53
N PHE A 98 13.08 -6.77 9.34
CA PHE A 98 14.38 -7.35 9.07
C PHE A 98 14.57 -8.56 9.98
N THR A 99 14.30 -9.74 9.45
CA THR A 99 14.54 -10.97 10.20
C THR A 99 16.01 -11.36 10.07
N PRO A 100 16.77 -11.52 11.17
CA PRO A 100 18.14 -12.02 11.07
C PRO A 100 18.14 -13.45 10.51
N VAL A 101 18.95 -13.68 9.47
CA VAL A 101 19.08 -15.02 8.89
C VAL A 101 19.94 -15.88 9.81
N THR A 102 19.30 -16.79 10.54
CA THR A 102 19.97 -17.69 11.47
C THR A 102 20.90 -18.64 10.71
N GLY A 103 22.18 -18.69 11.10
CA GLY A 103 23.18 -19.55 10.46
C GLY A 103 24.00 -18.93 9.32
N ALA A 104 23.71 -17.69 8.90
CA ALA A 104 24.43 -17.00 7.83
C ALA A 104 25.70 -16.22 8.27
N GLY A 105 26.19 -16.45 9.50
CA GLY A 105 27.14 -15.54 10.16
C GLY A 105 26.46 -14.24 10.59
N GLY A 106 26.87 -13.65 11.70
CA GLY A 106 26.27 -12.39 12.17
C GLY A 106 26.40 -11.32 11.09
N GLY A 107 25.28 -10.80 10.59
CA GLY A 107 25.27 -9.71 9.60
C GLY A 107 24.30 -9.85 8.42
N THR A 108 23.58 -10.97 8.26
CA THR A 108 22.56 -11.09 7.19
C THR A 108 21.14 -10.90 7.74
N PHE A 109 20.35 -10.06 7.07
CA PHE A 109 18.96 -9.75 7.38
C PHE A 109 18.07 -9.90 6.14
N THR A 110 16.81 -10.28 6.34
CA THR A 110 15.81 -10.36 5.29
C THR A 110 14.68 -9.35 5.55
N GLY A 111 14.50 -8.41 4.63
CA GLY A 111 13.39 -7.49 4.53
C GLY A 111 12.13 -8.17 3.98
N THR A 112 11.04 -8.26 4.74
CA THR A 112 9.77 -8.88 4.28
C THR A 112 8.64 -7.86 4.19
N LEU A 113 8.15 -7.58 2.98
CA LEU A 113 7.05 -6.64 2.79
C LEU A 113 6.31 -6.80 1.44
N ASP A 114 4.98 -6.69 1.46
CA ASP A 114 4.09 -6.48 0.32
C ASP A 114 3.43 -5.09 0.38
N CYS A 115 2.58 -4.74 -0.58
CA CYS A 115 1.95 -3.42 -0.67
C CYS A 115 1.03 -3.14 0.53
N VAL A 116 0.36 -4.17 1.04
CA VAL A 116 -0.56 -4.07 2.19
C VAL A 116 0.20 -3.88 3.49
N GLY A 117 1.23 -4.68 3.74
CA GLY A 117 2.10 -4.53 4.91
C GLY A 117 2.83 -3.19 4.90
N PHE A 118 3.20 -2.69 3.71
CA PHE A 118 3.74 -1.34 3.56
C PHE A 118 2.73 -0.31 4.04
N GLY A 119 1.52 -0.36 3.49
CA GLY A 119 0.44 0.55 3.85
C GLY A 119 0.11 0.53 5.33
N CYS A 120 0.01 -0.66 5.91
CA CYS A 120 -0.25 -0.85 7.33
C CYS A 120 0.81 -0.22 8.23
N ARG A 121 2.10 -0.32 7.87
CA ARG A 121 3.18 0.34 8.61
C ARG A 121 3.10 1.84 8.47
N VAL A 122 2.82 2.36 7.27
CA VAL A 122 2.63 3.79 7.03
C VAL A 122 1.51 4.34 7.93
N ILE A 123 0.32 3.75 7.90
CA ILE A 123 -0.82 4.25 8.69
C ILE A 123 -0.64 4.04 10.20
N THR A 124 0.12 3.01 10.63
CA THR A 124 0.42 2.81 12.06
C THR A 124 1.43 3.83 12.58
N ALA A 125 2.35 4.29 11.74
CA ALA A 125 3.41 5.24 12.09
C ALA A 125 2.97 6.71 12.11
N VAL A 126 1.74 7.02 11.68
CA VAL A 126 1.24 8.39 11.59
C VAL A 126 0.37 8.76 12.80
N GLY A 127 0.60 9.95 13.35
CA GLY A 127 -0.20 10.52 14.44
C GLY A 127 0.48 10.38 15.80
N SER A 128 -0.04 9.52 16.68
CA SER A 128 0.57 9.25 17.99
C SER A 128 0.22 7.84 18.50
N ASN A 129 0.62 7.52 19.73
CA ASN A 129 0.21 6.30 20.43
C ASN A 129 -1.19 6.40 21.09
N ASP A 130 -1.83 7.56 21.02
CA ASP A 130 -3.21 7.72 21.45
C ASP A 130 -4.14 7.20 20.34
N PRO A 131 -5.00 6.19 20.60
CA PRO A 131 -5.93 5.65 19.60
C PRO A 131 -6.90 6.69 19.01
N GLN A 132 -7.08 7.85 19.66
CA GLN A 132 -7.86 8.97 19.13
C GLN A 132 -7.09 9.85 18.14
N ASN A 133 -5.78 9.63 18.00
CA ASN A 133 -4.88 10.43 17.18
C ASN A 133 -4.01 9.61 16.22
N ASN A 134 -3.98 8.28 16.36
CA ASN A 134 -3.29 7.35 15.47
C ASN A 134 -4.08 7.08 14.18
N ALA A 135 -3.44 7.16 13.01
CA ALA A 135 -4.15 7.05 11.74
C ALA A 135 -4.77 5.65 11.49
N TYR A 136 -4.08 4.58 11.88
CA TYR A 136 -4.62 3.21 11.84
C TYR A 136 -5.83 3.06 12.75
N SER A 137 -5.71 3.45 14.03
CA SER A 137 -6.81 3.35 15.00
C SER A 137 -8.04 4.16 14.58
N LEU A 138 -7.83 5.33 13.98
CA LEU A 138 -8.89 6.19 13.48
C LEU A 138 -9.53 5.66 12.21
N LEU A 139 -8.78 5.03 11.31
CA LEU A 139 -9.35 4.35 10.15
C LEU A 139 -10.36 3.29 10.61
N HIS A 140 -9.98 2.48 11.61
CA HIS A 140 -10.86 1.46 12.19
C HIS A 140 -12.10 2.03 12.91
N GLN A 141 -12.00 3.24 13.47
CA GLN A 141 -13.13 3.90 14.13
C GLN A 141 -14.06 4.65 13.17
N GLN A 142 -13.53 5.12 12.03
CA GLN A 142 -14.27 5.91 11.03
C GLN A 142 -14.87 5.04 9.93
N VAL A 143 -14.39 3.82 9.73
CA VAL A 143 -15.05 2.85 8.87
C VAL A 143 -16.28 2.31 9.60
N ASP A 144 -17.44 2.39 8.95
CA ASP A 144 -18.70 1.88 9.51
C ASP A 144 -18.53 0.45 10.01
N PHE A 145 -19.05 0.16 11.22
CA PHE A 145 -19.01 -1.16 11.85
C PHE A 145 -19.69 -2.23 10.98
N ASP A 146 -20.57 -1.82 10.06
CA ASP A 146 -21.15 -2.71 9.07
C ASP A 146 -20.17 -3.15 7.96
N ALA A 147 -18.94 -2.63 7.89
CA ALA A 147 -17.87 -3.19 7.06
C ALA A 147 -17.04 -4.20 7.90
N ILE A 148 -17.54 -5.42 8.18
CA ILE A 148 -16.96 -6.33 9.20
C ILE A 148 -15.60 -6.94 8.83
N HIS A 149 -15.22 -6.97 7.55
CA HIS A 149 -13.90 -7.48 7.15
C HIS A 149 -12.75 -6.48 7.37
N PHE A 150 -13.04 -5.25 7.79
CA PHE A 150 -12.13 -4.12 7.61
C PHE A 150 -11.34 -3.73 8.86
N ALA A 151 -11.76 -4.21 10.04
CA ALA A 151 -11.39 -3.47 11.23
C ALA A 151 -11.30 -4.26 12.54
N ALA A 152 -11.39 -5.59 12.54
CA ALA A 152 -11.24 -6.32 13.80
C ALA A 152 -9.86 -5.97 14.40
N PRO A 153 -9.80 -5.48 15.65
CA PRO A 153 -8.53 -5.17 16.30
C PRO A 153 -7.63 -6.40 16.22
N GLY A 154 -6.46 -6.23 15.62
CA GLY A 154 -5.57 -7.36 15.38
C GLY A 154 -5.76 -8.07 14.04
N ILE A 155 -6.23 -7.42 12.96
CA ILE A 155 -6.26 -7.97 11.59
C ILE A 155 -5.61 -6.98 10.62
N VAL A 156 -4.77 -7.48 9.70
CA VAL A 156 -4.20 -6.70 8.59
C VAL A 156 -5.26 -6.62 7.48
N PRO A 157 -5.81 -5.44 7.15
CA PRO A 157 -6.79 -5.31 6.09
C PRO A 157 -6.12 -5.52 4.73
N THR A 158 -6.76 -6.25 3.83
CA THR A 158 -6.36 -6.38 2.42
C THR A 158 -6.48 -5.04 1.69
N ALA A 159 -5.82 -4.92 0.54
CA ALA A 159 -5.93 -3.71 -0.28
C ALA A 159 -7.38 -3.47 -0.80
N LEU A 160 -8.17 -4.52 -1.04
CA LEU A 160 -9.61 -4.39 -1.34
C LEU A 160 -10.35 -3.73 -0.19
N GLU A 161 -10.13 -4.23 1.03
CA GLU A 161 -10.76 -3.72 2.24
C GLU A 161 -10.36 -2.25 2.45
N ILE A 162 -9.09 -1.89 2.31
CA ILE A 162 -8.70 -0.47 2.39
C ILE A 162 -9.42 0.36 1.30
N ALA A 163 -9.47 -0.14 0.06
CA ALA A 163 -10.06 0.58 -1.05
C ALA A 163 -11.55 0.86 -0.86
N ILE A 164 -12.32 -0.08 -0.30
CA ILE A 164 -13.78 0.06 -0.16
C ILE A 164 -14.22 0.63 1.20
N ALA A 165 -13.30 0.77 2.17
CA ALA A 165 -13.48 1.51 3.41
C ALA A 165 -13.53 3.03 3.21
N PHE A 166 -12.65 3.59 2.38
CA PHE A 166 -12.57 5.05 2.20
C PHE A 166 -13.88 5.72 1.73
N PRO A 167 -14.67 5.12 0.81
CA PRO A 167 -15.95 5.69 0.37
C PRO A 167 -17.05 5.74 1.43
N VAL A 168 -16.89 5.05 2.57
CA VAL A 168 -17.88 4.97 3.66
C VAL A 168 -17.35 5.58 4.97
N LEU A 169 -16.31 6.40 4.90
CA LEU A 169 -15.75 7.05 6.09
C LEU A 169 -16.76 7.97 6.76
N LEU A 170 -16.92 7.79 8.06
CA LEU A 170 -17.50 8.80 8.94
C LEU A 170 -16.59 10.03 9.04
N PRO A 171 -17.13 11.23 9.32
CA PRO A 171 -16.33 12.43 9.48
C PRO A 171 -15.21 12.26 10.51
N GLY A 172 -14.00 12.70 10.16
CA GLY A 172 -12.85 12.65 11.06
C GLY A 172 -11.55 13.09 10.39
N ARG A 173 -10.43 12.53 10.84
CA ARG A 173 -9.08 12.86 10.32
C ARG A 173 -8.79 12.22 8.96
N TRP A 174 -9.48 11.14 8.59
CA TRP A 174 -9.44 10.65 7.21
C TRP A 174 -10.42 11.43 6.35
N SER A 175 -10.01 11.70 5.12
CA SER A 175 -10.82 12.30 4.08
C SER A 175 -10.73 11.43 2.84
N TYR A 176 -11.88 11.00 2.32
CA TYR A 176 -11.97 10.49 0.96
C TYR A 176 -11.73 11.67 0.02
N VAL A 177 -10.71 11.60 -0.84
CA VAL A 177 -10.31 12.69 -1.74
C VAL A 177 -10.99 12.52 -3.09
N ALA A 178 -10.89 11.32 -3.66
CA ALA A 178 -11.51 10.95 -4.92
C ALA A 178 -11.66 9.43 -5.01
N GLY A 179 -12.59 8.95 -5.81
CA GLY A 179 -12.69 7.53 -6.11
C GLY A 179 -13.85 7.17 -7.01
N CYS A 180 -13.77 5.98 -7.60
CA CYS A 180 -14.86 5.34 -8.32
C CYS A 180 -14.98 3.89 -7.85
N ILE A 181 -16.22 3.43 -7.70
CA ILE A 181 -16.53 2.11 -7.15
C ILE A 181 -17.70 1.48 -7.90
N SER A 182 -17.65 0.15 -8.04
CA SER A 182 -18.79 -0.66 -8.44
C SER A 182 -19.52 -1.15 -7.19
N ALA A 183 -20.39 -0.30 -6.64
CA ALA A 183 -21.11 -0.59 -5.40
C ALA A 183 -21.90 -1.91 -5.46
N SER A 184 -22.50 -2.24 -6.62
CA SER A 184 -23.21 -3.51 -6.80
C SER A 184 -22.29 -4.73 -6.75
N THR A 185 -21.10 -4.64 -7.35
CA THR A 185 -20.12 -5.74 -7.33
C THR A 185 -19.56 -5.94 -5.93
N ILE A 186 -19.25 -4.85 -5.22
CA ILE A 186 -18.84 -4.89 -3.81
C ILE A 186 -19.95 -5.50 -2.95
N GLN A 187 -21.19 -5.03 -3.13
CA GLN A 187 -22.35 -5.53 -2.42
C GLN A 187 -22.59 -7.03 -2.61
N GLU A 188 -22.40 -7.54 -3.84
CA GLU A 188 -22.51 -8.96 -4.15
C GLU A 188 -21.44 -9.78 -3.40
N ALA A 189 -20.18 -9.34 -3.45
CA ALA A 189 -19.07 -9.99 -2.75
C ALA A 189 -19.29 -10.02 -1.22
N GLU A 190 -19.70 -8.89 -0.64
CA GLU A 190 -20.03 -8.77 0.79
C GLU A 190 -21.17 -9.71 1.21
N ASN A 191 -22.21 -9.82 0.37
CA ASN A 191 -23.33 -10.72 0.62
C ASN A 191 -22.91 -12.20 0.56
N GLU A 192 -22.05 -12.57 -0.40
CA GLU A 192 -21.53 -13.94 -0.53
C GLU A 192 -20.72 -14.35 0.70
N GLU A 193 -19.80 -13.48 1.16
CA GLU A 193 -19.02 -13.71 2.38
C GLU A 193 -19.92 -13.77 3.63
N SER A 194 -20.87 -12.84 3.78
CA SER A 194 -21.80 -12.84 4.90
C SER A 194 -22.61 -14.14 4.98
N GLN A 195 -23.03 -14.69 3.83
CA GLN A 195 -23.71 -15.98 3.76
C GLN A 195 -22.80 -17.15 4.16
N LYS A 196 -21.55 -17.19 3.68
CA LYS A 196 -20.55 -18.21 4.07
C LYS A 196 -20.30 -18.22 5.57
N LEU A 197 -20.28 -17.03 6.19
CA LEU A 197 -20.03 -16.86 7.62
C LEU A 197 -21.29 -16.91 8.49
N ASN A 198 -22.47 -17.12 7.90
CA ASN A 198 -23.76 -17.10 8.57
C ASN A 198 -23.99 -15.80 9.39
N GLN A 199 -23.65 -14.66 8.78
CA GLN A 199 -23.83 -13.32 9.33
C GLN A 199 -25.00 -12.59 8.62
N PRO A 200 -25.61 -11.57 9.26
CA PRO A 200 -26.62 -10.74 8.59
C PRO A 200 -26.09 -10.13 7.30
N LEU A 201 -26.92 -10.08 6.25
CA LEU A 201 -26.59 -9.34 5.03
C LEU A 201 -26.50 -7.85 5.34
N LYS A 202 -25.57 -7.18 4.66
CA LYS A 202 -25.26 -5.78 4.89
C LYS A 202 -25.46 -4.97 3.63
N THR A 203 -25.67 -3.67 3.76
CA THR A 203 -25.80 -2.78 2.61
C THR A 203 -24.53 -1.94 2.47
N TYR A 204 -23.82 -2.08 1.35
CA TYR A 204 -22.70 -1.21 1.03
C TYR A 204 -23.23 0.14 0.54
N THR A 205 -22.82 1.22 1.20
CA THR A 205 -23.32 2.58 0.98
C THR A 205 -22.26 3.52 0.39
N GLY A 206 -21.10 3.00 -0.02
CA GLY A 206 -20.03 3.81 -0.56
C GLY A 206 -20.46 4.56 -1.82
N GLU A 207 -19.94 5.78 -1.97
CA GLU A 207 -20.19 6.62 -3.16
C GLU A 207 -18.90 6.95 -3.93
N SER A 208 -19.04 7.30 -5.21
CA SER A 208 -17.91 7.81 -6.00
C SER A 208 -17.68 9.29 -5.70
N GLN A 209 -16.42 9.74 -5.66
CA GLN A 209 -16.07 11.12 -5.36
C GLN A 209 -15.12 11.71 -6.40
N SER A 210 -15.43 12.92 -6.84
CA SER A 210 -14.57 13.74 -7.70
C SER A 210 -13.42 14.38 -6.93
N GLY A 211 -12.30 14.66 -7.59
CA GLY A 211 -11.26 15.53 -7.04
C GLY A 211 -9.87 14.95 -7.12
N LEU A 212 -9.62 14.03 -8.05
CA LEU A 212 -8.30 13.43 -8.25
C LEU A 212 -7.21 14.51 -8.46
N SER A 213 -7.54 15.60 -9.16
CA SER A 213 -6.68 16.77 -9.35
C SER A 213 -6.30 17.52 -8.06
N THR A 214 -7.00 17.27 -6.95
CA THR A 214 -6.70 17.83 -5.63
C THR A 214 -5.83 16.92 -4.76
N ALA A 215 -5.49 15.73 -5.27
CA ALA A 215 -4.62 14.80 -4.56
C ALA A 215 -3.20 15.38 -4.41
N GLN A 216 -2.51 14.97 -3.35
CA GLN A 216 -1.20 15.47 -2.97
C GLN A 216 -0.27 14.38 -2.47
N ALA A 217 1.01 14.71 -2.30
CA ALA A 217 1.98 13.81 -1.68
C ALA A 217 1.49 13.32 -0.31
N GLY A 218 1.60 12.02 -0.06
CA GLY A 218 1.08 11.35 1.13
C GLY A 218 -0.35 10.84 0.99
N ASP A 219 -1.12 11.25 -0.02
CA ASP A 219 -2.42 10.62 -0.24
C ASP A 219 -2.24 9.14 -0.61
N ILE A 220 -3.06 8.30 -0.01
CA ILE A 220 -3.09 6.86 -0.25
C ILE A 220 -3.92 6.61 -1.50
N VAL A 221 -3.36 5.85 -2.44
CA VAL A 221 -4.07 5.32 -3.60
C VAL A 221 -4.29 3.84 -3.36
N SER A 222 -5.53 3.38 -3.41
CA SER A 222 -5.89 1.97 -3.22
C SER A 222 -6.75 1.46 -4.36
N PHE A 223 -6.41 0.27 -4.85
CA PHE A 223 -7.18 -0.46 -5.85
C PHE A 223 -7.72 -1.74 -5.22
N GLY A 224 -8.98 -2.06 -5.51
CA GLY A 224 -9.61 -3.30 -5.07
C GLY A 224 -10.05 -4.15 -6.25
N TYR A 225 -9.74 -5.44 -6.23
CA TYR A 225 -10.21 -6.44 -7.19
C TYR A 225 -11.23 -7.36 -6.51
N THR A 226 -12.33 -7.70 -7.19
CA THR A 226 -13.32 -8.67 -6.66
C THR A 226 -12.97 -10.13 -6.98
N ALA A 227 -11.87 -10.40 -7.68
CA ALA A 227 -11.40 -11.74 -7.98
C ALA A 227 -9.86 -11.81 -8.03
N GLY A 228 -9.27 -12.87 -7.47
CA GLY A 228 -7.83 -13.13 -7.50
C GLY A 228 -7.27 -13.63 -6.16
N HIS A 229 -6.02 -14.09 -6.16
CA HIS A 229 -5.25 -14.39 -4.93
C HIS A 229 -4.59 -13.13 -4.32
N SER A 230 -4.58 -12.02 -5.07
CA SER A 230 -4.24 -10.67 -4.61
C SER A 230 -5.46 -9.80 -4.83
N ASN A 231 -6.04 -9.29 -3.74
CA ASN A 231 -7.33 -8.60 -3.78
C ASN A 231 -7.19 -7.10 -4.09
N GLY A 232 -6.00 -6.60 -4.37
CA GLY A 232 -5.86 -5.17 -4.65
C GLY A 232 -4.43 -4.69 -4.67
N HIS A 233 -4.29 -3.37 -4.55
CA HIS A 233 -3.00 -2.70 -4.42
C HIS A 233 -3.07 -1.49 -3.49
N PHE A 234 -2.02 -1.25 -2.71
CA PHE A 234 -1.89 -0.08 -1.84
C PHE A 234 -0.62 0.69 -2.19
N MET A 235 -0.77 1.98 -2.44
CA MET A 235 0.33 2.87 -2.81
C MET A 235 0.18 4.22 -2.09
N VAL A 236 1.27 4.96 -1.98
CA VAL A 236 1.26 6.33 -1.43
C VAL A 236 1.84 7.28 -2.47
N LEU A 237 1.13 8.37 -2.78
CA LEU A 237 1.61 9.40 -3.70
C LEU A 237 2.89 10.05 -3.15
N THR A 238 3.92 10.14 -3.98
CA THR A 238 5.17 10.87 -3.66
C THR A 238 5.09 12.34 -4.06
N ALA A 239 4.18 12.67 -4.98
CA ALA A 239 3.95 14.01 -5.51
C ALA A 239 2.48 14.20 -5.91
N VAL A 240 2.11 15.45 -6.21
CA VAL A 240 0.80 15.75 -6.83
C VAL A 240 0.69 15.08 -8.20
N PRO A 241 -0.50 14.60 -8.61
CA PRO A 241 -0.70 14.03 -9.95
C PRO A 241 -0.40 15.03 -11.07
N GLU A 242 0.36 14.60 -12.08
CA GLU A 242 0.65 15.39 -13.29
C GLU A 242 -0.38 15.04 -14.36
N ARG A 243 -1.16 16.01 -14.83
CA ARG A 243 -2.06 15.79 -15.96
C ARG A 243 -1.25 15.64 -17.25
N VAL A 244 -1.47 14.54 -17.97
CA VAL A 244 -0.82 14.25 -19.25
C VAL A 244 -1.83 14.17 -20.39
N PRO A 245 -1.39 14.29 -21.65
CA PRO A 245 -2.24 14.09 -22.82
C PRO A 245 -2.95 12.72 -22.85
N LEU A 246 -4.18 12.67 -23.39
CA LEU A 246 -4.98 11.44 -23.45
C LEU A 246 -4.37 10.37 -24.38
N ASP A 247 -3.56 10.78 -25.36
CA ASP A 247 -2.87 9.90 -26.31
C ASP A 247 -1.65 9.16 -25.70
N GLU A 248 -1.30 9.43 -24.44
CA GLU A 248 -0.41 8.56 -23.65
C GLU A 248 -1.06 7.19 -23.35
N VAL A 249 -2.38 7.08 -23.50
CA VAL A 249 -3.12 5.82 -23.32
C VAL A 249 -3.49 5.26 -24.68
N LEU A 250 -3.14 4.00 -24.93
CA LEU A 250 -3.53 3.28 -26.14
C LEU A 250 -5.03 2.96 -26.11
N ASN A 251 -5.78 3.52 -27.07
CA ASN A 251 -7.21 3.28 -27.26
C ASN A 251 -8.04 3.45 -25.95
N PRO A 252 -8.03 4.63 -25.33
CA PRO A 252 -8.76 4.84 -24.09
C PRO A 252 -10.27 4.70 -24.33
N GLU A 253 -10.97 4.17 -23.34
CA GLU A 253 -12.42 4.07 -23.40
C GLU A 253 -13.07 5.46 -23.49
N SER A 254 -14.23 5.54 -24.15
CA SER A 254 -14.86 6.83 -24.45
C SER A 254 -15.23 7.67 -23.22
N PHE A 255 -15.40 7.04 -22.05
CA PHE A 255 -15.68 7.69 -20.77
C PHE A 255 -14.43 8.26 -20.09
N VAL A 256 -13.23 7.90 -20.53
CA VAL A 256 -11.96 8.49 -20.06
C VAL A 256 -11.80 9.86 -20.69
N LYS A 257 -11.70 10.90 -19.86
CA LYS A 257 -11.57 12.30 -20.30
C LYS A 257 -10.24 12.92 -19.89
N GLN A 258 -9.58 12.35 -18.89
CA GLN A 258 -8.38 12.90 -18.27
C GLN A 258 -7.42 11.76 -17.94
N VAL A 259 -6.12 12.03 -18.05
CA VAL A 259 -5.06 11.08 -17.70
C VAL A 259 -4.09 11.81 -16.78
N TYR A 260 -3.72 11.14 -15.70
CA TYR A 260 -2.76 11.65 -14.73
C TYR A 260 -1.60 10.67 -14.62
N ARG A 261 -0.37 11.14 -14.85
CA ARG A 261 0.83 10.44 -14.42
C ARG A 261 0.96 10.67 -12.91
N ILE A 262 1.06 9.58 -12.16
CA ILE A 262 1.30 9.64 -10.72
C ILE A 262 2.59 8.91 -10.36
N SER A 263 3.32 9.47 -9.41
CA SER A 263 4.53 8.87 -8.84
C SER A 263 4.22 8.39 -7.43
N VAL A 264 4.56 7.13 -7.12
CA VAL A 264 4.14 6.44 -5.88
C VAL A 264 5.28 5.71 -5.19
N TYR A 265 5.14 5.46 -3.90
CA TYR A 265 5.81 4.34 -3.24
C TYR A 265 5.01 3.06 -3.46
N ASP A 266 5.67 2.02 -3.98
CA ASP A 266 5.05 0.73 -4.28
C ASP A 266 5.97 -0.49 -4.06
N SER A 267 5.39 -1.66 -3.75
CA SER A 267 6.04 -2.96 -3.62
C SER A 267 6.00 -3.80 -4.91
N THR A 268 7.10 -4.46 -5.27
CA THR A 268 7.15 -5.39 -6.41
C THR A 268 7.51 -6.82 -6.00
N ASP A 269 6.83 -7.83 -6.54
CA ASP A 269 7.27 -9.24 -6.50
C ASP A 269 8.32 -9.52 -7.59
N ALA A 270 9.26 -10.40 -7.31
CA ALA A 270 10.32 -10.77 -8.25
C ALA A 270 9.85 -11.94 -9.15
N GLY A 271 9.59 -11.68 -10.43
CA GLY A 271 9.50 -12.72 -11.47
C GLY A 271 8.12 -13.09 -12.00
N GLY A 272 7.06 -12.39 -11.59
CA GLY A 272 5.76 -12.32 -12.29
C GLY A 272 5.48 -10.85 -12.62
N SER A 273 4.62 -10.57 -13.61
CA SER A 273 4.35 -9.23 -14.18
C SER A 273 4.64 -8.08 -13.22
N LEU A 274 5.65 -7.29 -13.60
CA LEU A 274 6.10 -6.04 -13.00
C LEU A 274 4.94 -5.26 -12.37
N HIS A 275 5.03 -4.86 -11.11
CA HIS A 275 4.14 -3.80 -10.61
C HIS A 275 4.77 -2.42 -10.82
N PHE A 276 6.10 -2.24 -10.71
CA PHE A 276 6.84 -1.11 -11.29
C PHE A 276 8.32 -1.45 -11.53
N ASN A 277 8.98 -0.72 -12.42
CA ASN A 277 10.42 -0.83 -12.64
C ASN A 277 11.17 -0.45 -11.37
N ASP A 278 11.77 -1.44 -10.72
CA ASP A 278 12.93 -1.22 -9.86
C ASP A 278 13.96 -0.39 -10.66
N SER A 279 14.14 0.87 -10.27
CA SER A 279 15.01 1.85 -10.93
C SER A 279 16.49 1.53 -10.86
N ARG A 280 16.88 0.34 -10.37
CA ARG A 280 18.21 -0.22 -10.60
C ARG A 280 18.48 -0.30 -12.09
N ARG A 281 19.19 0.71 -12.58
CA ARG A 281 19.96 0.69 -13.82
C ARG A 281 20.69 -0.66 -13.95
N ASN A 282 20.13 -1.55 -14.77
CA ASN A 282 20.85 -2.56 -15.54
C ASN A 282 21.72 -3.63 -14.84
N SER A 283 21.43 -4.12 -13.62
CA SER A 283 22.06 -5.38 -13.14
C SER A 283 21.61 -5.89 -11.76
N ASN A 284 20.42 -6.48 -11.58
CA ASN A 284 20.30 -7.52 -10.54
C ASN A 284 19.13 -8.49 -10.77
N PRO A 285 19.32 -9.82 -10.66
CA PRO A 285 18.26 -10.78 -10.96
C PRO A 285 17.18 -10.97 -9.88
N GLN A 286 17.37 -10.57 -8.62
CA GLN A 286 16.41 -10.88 -7.54
C GLN A 286 16.51 -9.88 -6.38
N SER A 287 15.59 -8.92 -6.27
CA SER A 287 15.30 -8.23 -5.00
C SER A 287 13.91 -7.60 -5.10
N CYS A 288 12.96 -8.10 -4.31
CA CYS A 288 11.59 -7.59 -4.21
C CYS A 288 11.51 -6.59 -3.04
N GLY A 289 10.88 -5.42 -3.17
CA GLY A 289 10.82 -4.44 -2.07
C GLY A 289 10.01 -3.19 -2.43
N ILE A 290 10.00 -2.19 -1.54
CA ILE A 290 9.34 -0.89 -1.79
C ILE A 290 10.26 0.01 -2.60
N GLY A 291 9.76 0.56 -3.69
CA GLY A 291 10.49 1.45 -4.58
C GLY A 291 9.63 2.62 -5.05
N TYR A 292 10.22 3.44 -5.93
CA TYR A 292 9.48 4.43 -6.69
C TYR A 292 8.79 3.77 -7.88
N GLY A 293 7.50 4.02 -8.02
CA GLY A 293 6.68 3.58 -9.15
C GLY A 293 6.06 4.77 -9.88
N GLU A 294 5.74 4.56 -11.15
CA GLU A 294 4.96 5.50 -11.95
C GLU A 294 3.87 4.74 -12.72
N LEU A 295 2.62 5.21 -12.61
CA LEU A 295 1.50 4.69 -13.38
C LEU A 295 0.67 5.85 -13.95
N LEU A 296 -0.22 5.51 -14.90
CA LEU A 296 -1.26 6.41 -15.33
C LEU A 296 -2.56 6.10 -14.59
N LEU A 297 -3.16 7.10 -13.93
CA LEU A 297 -4.54 7.08 -13.48
C LEU A 297 -5.43 7.72 -14.54
N LEU A 298 -6.52 7.02 -14.86
CA LEU A 298 -7.50 7.42 -15.85
C LEU A 298 -8.70 8.01 -15.12
N ALA A 299 -9.16 9.18 -15.54
CA ALA A 299 -10.29 9.85 -14.92
C ALA A 299 -11.38 10.26 -15.93
N ASN A 300 -12.62 10.28 -15.44
CA ASN A 300 -13.78 10.72 -16.21
C ASN A 300 -13.90 12.26 -16.23
N GLU A 301 -15.02 12.76 -16.77
CA GLU A 301 -15.30 14.20 -16.86
C GLU A 301 -15.44 14.86 -15.48
N GLN A 302 -15.91 14.10 -14.48
CA GLN A 302 -16.07 14.54 -13.10
C GLN A 302 -14.77 14.44 -12.29
N ASP A 303 -13.64 14.11 -12.91
CA ASP A 303 -12.35 13.96 -12.21
C ASP A 303 -12.37 12.84 -11.13
N GLN A 304 -13.14 11.78 -11.40
CA GLN A 304 -13.14 10.54 -10.62
C GLN A 304 -12.18 9.53 -11.28
N PRO A 305 -11.32 8.84 -10.52
CA PRO A 305 -10.45 7.81 -11.08
C PRO A 305 -11.27 6.59 -11.50
N VAL A 306 -11.32 6.28 -12.80
CA VAL A 306 -12.12 5.20 -13.39
C VAL A 306 -11.29 4.03 -13.89
N GLY A 307 -9.98 4.18 -13.94
CA GLY A 307 -9.06 3.14 -14.38
C GLY A 307 -7.60 3.49 -14.12
N PHE A 308 -6.71 2.57 -14.45
CA PHE A 308 -5.27 2.74 -14.36
C PHE A 308 -4.53 1.96 -15.44
N VAL A 309 -3.27 2.34 -15.68
CA VAL A 309 -2.32 1.64 -16.56
C VAL A 309 -0.98 1.55 -15.83
N PHE A 310 -0.49 0.34 -15.55
CA PHE A 310 0.77 0.13 -14.82
C PHE A 310 2.03 0.37 -15.66
N GLY A 311 1.96 0.12 -16.97
CA GLY A 311 3.09 0.34 -17.88
C GLY A 311 2.64 0.89 -19.24
N PRO A 312 3.51 1.61 -19.96
CA PRO A 312 3.16 2.28 -21.22
C PRO A 312 2.68 1.32 -22.33
N GLU A 313 3.00 0.02 -22.22
CA GLU A 313 2.58 -1.01 -23.17
C GLU A 313 1.39 -1.87 -22.65
N GLU A 314 0.97 -1.65 -21.40
CA GLU A 314 -0.12 -2.41 -20.79
C GLU A 314 -1.49 -1.87 -21.19
N ARG A 315 -2.49 -2.76 -21.18
CA ARG A 315 -3.87 -2.36 -21.43
C ARG A 315 -4.44 -1.65 -20.19
N PRO A 316 -5.30 -0.64 -20.39
CA PRO A 316 -6.05 -0.05 -19.29
C PRO A 316 -6.89 -1.07 -18.52
N HIS A 317 -6.85 -0.97 -17.20
CA HIS A 317 -7.77 -1.62 -16.28
C HIS A 317 -8.82 -0.61 -15.81
N TYR A 318 -10.09 -1.01 -15.79
CA TYR A 318 -11.20 -0.12 -15.45
C TYR A 318 -12.06 -0.68 -14.35
N VAL A 319 -12.69 0.21 -13.58
CA VAL A 319 -13.74 -0.17 -12.63
C VAL A 319 -14.88 -0.87 -13.39
N THR A 320 -15.31 -2.00 -12.84
CA THR A 320 -16.35 -2.87 -13.40
C THR A 320 -17.65 -2.09 -13.63
N GLY A 321 -18.34 -2.39 -14.72
CA GLY A 321 -19.56 -1.68 -15.11
C GLY A 321 -19.33 -0.40 -15.93
N LEU A 322 -18.07 0.05 -16.06
CA LEU A 322 -17.71 1.14 -16.97
C LEU A 322 -17.21 0.62 -18.34
N SER A 323 -16.50 -0.51 -18.35
CA SER A 323 -15.94 -1.13 -19.57
C SER A 323 -16.83 -2.25 -20.12
N GLN A 324 -16.87 -2.41 -21.45
CA GLN A 324 -17.51 -3.54 -22.15
C GLN A 324 -16.59 -4.76 -22.30
N LEU A 325 -15.29 -4.61 -22.02
CA LEU A 325 -14.28 -5.65 -22.12
C LEU A 325 -14.01 -6.18 -20.70
N ALA A 326 -14.74 -7.22 -20.32
CA ALA A 326 -14.58 -7.90 -19.04
C ALA A 326 -13.80 -9.19 -19.24
N ASP A 327 -12.49 -9.10 -19.49
CA ASP A 327 -11.61 -10.27 -19.46
C ASP A 327 -10.20 -9.82 -19.08
N GLU A 328 -9.91 -9.86 -17.77
CA GLU A 328 -8.69 -10.43 -17.16
C GLU A 328 -8.50 -9.95 -15.71
N LEU A 329 -8.94 -8.74 -15.33
CA LEU A 329 -8.93 -8.23 -13.94
C LEU A 329 -10.20 -7.42 -13.63
N VAL A 330 -10.98 -7.86 -12.66
CA VAL A 330 -12.26 -7.24 -12.26
C VAL A 330 -12.00 -6.19 -11.18
N VAL A 331 -11.76 -4.94 -11.58
CA VAL A 331 -11.53 -3.84 -10.65
C VAL A 331 -12.88 -3.41 -10.05
N ALA A 332 -12.97 -3.40 -8.73
CA ALA A 332 -14.16 -3.07 -7.98
C ALA A 332 -14.14 -1.62 -7.47
N ALA A 333 -12.95 -1.12 -7.16
CA ALA A 333 -12.75 0.18 -6.55
C ALA A 333 -11.38 0.75 -6.89
N ILE A 334 -11.35 2.07 -7.12
CA ILE A 334 -10.14 2.88 -7.12
C ILE A 334 -10.42 4.08 -6.21
N THR A 335 -9.63 4.25 -5.16
CA THR A 335 -9.85 5.29 -4.17
C THR A 335 -8.56 6.02 -3.80
N VAL A 336 -8.73 7.29 -3.46
CA VAL A 336 -7.68 8.19 -2.98
C VAL A 336 -8.13 8.77 -1.66
N ALA A 337 -7.31 8.64 -0.62
CA ALA A 337 -7.64 9.11 0.72
C ALA A 337 -6.48 9.86 1.37
N ARG A 338 -6.83 10.77 2.27
CA ARG A 338 -5.89 11.66 2.96
C ARG A 338 -6.09 11.59 4.46
N PHE A 339 -4.99 11.52 5.20
CA PHE A 339 -4.99 11.76 6.63
C PHE A 339 -4.60 13.22 6.92
N GLN A 340 -5.38 13.91 7.76
CA GLN A 340 -5.17 15.28 8.21
C GLN A 340 -4.47 15.33 9.56
#